data_AF-A0A1J5L8L2-F1
#
_entry.id   AF-A0A1J5L8L2-F1
#
_cell.length_a   1.000
_cell.length_b   1.000
_cell.length_c   1.000
_cell.angle_alpha   90.00
_cell.angle_beta   90.00
_cell.angle_gamma   90.00
#
_symmetry.space_group_name_H-M   'P 1'
#
loop_
_entity.id
_entity.type
_entity.pdbx_description
1 polymer ?
#
loop_
_entity_poly.entity_id
_entity_poly.type
_entity_poly.pdbx_seq_one_letter_code
_entity_poly.pdbx_strand_id
1 'polypeptide(L)'
;MEQPNMIYIKSLSGGDKSFEEKLFAIIKSEFPTEQQIYLNHIEAQNYQLTAEIVHKLKHKISILGLKKSYKIAVEFENNLLDESTALQEEFESILLIITNFLKQL
;
A
#
# COMPACT_ATOMS: atom_id res chain seq x y z
N MET A 1 -10.76 11.38 -1.52
CA MET A 1 -10.17 10.04 -1.29
C MET A 1 -9.96 9.81 0.20
N GLU A 2 -9.93 8.56 0.63
CA GLU A 2 -9.65 8.15 2.02
C GLU A 2 -8.25 8.64 2.44
N GLN A 3 -8.04 8.91 3.73
CA GLN A 3 -6.75 9.40 4.24
C GLN A 3 -6.12 8.38 5.20
N PRO A 4 -4.78 8.18 5.14
CA PRO A 4 -4.09 7.25 6.03
C PRO A 4 -4.23 7.69 7.47
N ASN A 5 -4.29 6.73 8.39
CA ASN A 5 -4.35 7.01 9.81
C ASN A 5 -3.66 5.92 10.64
N MET A 6 -3.29 6.29 11.87
CA MET A 6 -2.65 5.38 12.82
C MET A 6 -3.65 4.68 13.74
N ILE A 7 -4.96 4.83 13.52
CA ILE A 7 -5.98 4.26 14.43
C ILE A 7 -5.87 2.74 14.42
N TYR A 8 -5.65 2.14 13.26
CA TYR A 8 -5.50 0.69 13.14
C TYR A 8 -4.24 0.19 13.86
N ILE A 9 -3.10 0.85 13.66
CA ILE A 9 -1.84 0.55 14.37
C ILE A 9 -2.02 0.67 15.89
N LYS A 10 -2.67 1.73 16.37
CA LYS A 10 -2.99 1.93 17.80
C LYS A 10 -3.92 0.86 18.35
N SER A 11 -4.86 0.38 17.53
CA SER A 11 -5.76 -0.70 17.95
C SER A 11 -5.03 -2.05 18.04
N LEU A 12 -4.08 -2.30 17.13
CA LEU A 12 -3.24 -3.49 17.13
C LEU A 12 -2.22 -3.50 18.28
N SER A 13 -1.67 -2.33 18.63
CA SER A 13 -0.66 -2.20 19.68
C SER A 13 -1.23 -2.37 21.09
N GLY A 14 -2.55 -2.22 21.27
CA GLY A 14 -3.15 -2.18 22.60
C GLY A 14 -2.64 -1.04 23.49
N GLY A 15 -2.05 0.01 22.89
CA GLY A 15 -1.41 1.12 23.60
C GLY A 15 0.10 0.97 23.80
N ASP A 16 0.75 -0.08 23.29
CA ASP A 16 2.22 -0.21 23.29
C ASP A 16 2.86 0.73 22.25
N LYS A 17 3.36 1.87 22.74
CA LYS A 17 4.02 2.88 21.90
C LYS A 17 5.27 2.35 21.18
N SER A 18 6.04 1.44 21.79
CA SER A 18 7.26 0.92 21.16
C SER A 18 6.90 0.02 19.97
N PHE A 19 5.79 -0.71 20.07
CA PHE A 19 5.25 -1.48 18.96
C PHE A 19 4.78 -0.58 17.81
N GLU A 20 4.06 0.51 18.13
CA GLU A 20 3.62 1.50 17.13
C GLU A 20 4.82 2.10 16.37
N GLU A 21 5.86 2.53 17.10
CA GLU A 21 7.08 3.11 16.52
C GLU A 21 7.82 2.12 15.61
N LYS A 22 7.97 0.86 16.04
CA LYS A 22 8.62 -0.18 15.23
C LYS A 22 7.84 -0.47 13.95
N LEU A 23 6.53 -0.65 14.05
CA LEU A 23 5.69 -0.92 12.89
C LEU A 23 5.72 0.25 11.90
N PHE A 24 5.68 1.48 12.43
CA PHE A 24 5.79 2.67 11.61
C PHE A 24 7.15 2.79 10.91
N ALA A 25 8.25 2.54 11.63
CA ALA A 25 9.60 2.57 11.05
C ALA A 25 9.76 1.55 9.91
N ILE A 26 9.20 0.34 10.09
CA ILE A 26 9.18 -0.69 9.05
C ILE A 26 8.44 -0.17 7.81
N ILE A 27 7.21 0.33 7.95
CA ILE A 27 6.43 0.87 6.82
C ILE A 27 7.18 2.00 6.11
N LYS A 28 7.77 2.93 6.87
CA LYS A 28 8.51 4.07 6.29
C LYS A 28 9.75 3.61 5.50
N SER A 29 10.36 2.49 5.87
CA SER A 29 11.51 1.91 5.17
C SER A 29 11.13 1.04 3.97
N GLU A 30 10.08 0.22 4.08
CA GLU A 30 9.69 -0.74 3.05
C GLU A 30 8.87 -0.09 1.93
N PHE A 31 7.90 0.77 2.29
CA PHE A 31 6.92 1.29 1.35
C PHE A 31 7.55 2.00 0.13
N PRO A 32 8.54 2.90 0.26
CA PRO A 32 9.16 3.54 -0.90
C PRO A 32 9.85 2.54 -1.83
N THR A 33 10.47 1.51 -1.26
CA THR A 33 11.14 0.45 -2.02
C THR A 33 10.10 -0.38 -2.79
N GLU A 34 9.00 -0.76 -2.14
CA GLU A 34 7.91 -1.52 -2.76
C GLU A 34 7.19 -0.71 -3.86
N GLN A 35 6.99 0.59 -3.64
CA GLN A 35 6.44 1.50 -4.64
C GLN A 35 7.34 1.56 -5.88
N GLN A 36 8.66 1.65 -5.71
CA GLN A 36 9.57 1.65 -6.86
C GLN A 36 9.57 0.32 -7.61
N ILE A 37 9.51 -0.81 -6.90
CA ILE A 37 9.39 -2.14 -7.51
C ILE A 37 8.11 -2.24 -8.34
N TYR A 38 6.99 -1.74 -7.79
CA TYR A 38 5.72 -1.64 -8.53
C TYR A 38 5.88 -0.86 -9.84
N LEU A 39 6.45 0.35 -9.79
CA LEU A 39 6.66 1.18 -10.98
C LEU A 39 7.49 0.46 -12.04
N ASN A 40 8.56 -0.21 -11.63
CA ASN A 40 9.42 -0.97 -12.54
C ASN A 40 8.68 -2.16 -13.18
N HIS A 41 7.84 -2.87 -12.42
CA HIS A 41 7.11 -4.04 -12.93
C HIS A 41 5.96 -3.66 -13.85
N ILE A 42 5.21 -2.58 -13.52
CA ILE A 42 4.12 -2.11 -14.37
C ILE A 42 4.64 -1.51 -15.68
N GLU A 43 5.75 -0.77 -15.65
CA GLU A 43 6.41 -0.24 -16.86
C GLU A 43 6.93 -1.38 -17.77
N ALA A 44 7.45 -2.45 -17.17
CA ALA A 44 7.90 -3.64 -17.89
C ALA A 44 6.76 -4.59 -18.31
N GLN A 45 5.49 -4.26 -18.03
CA GLN A 45 4.32 -5.10 -18.28
C GLN A 45 4.42 -6.52 -17.66
N ASN A 46 5.15 -6.66 -16.56
CA ASN A 46 5.32 -7.94 -15.87
C ASN A 46 4.15 -8.21 -14.91
N TYR A 47 2.96 -8.46 -15.44
CA TYR A 47 1.70 -8.47 -14.66
C TYR A 47 1.72 -9.37 -13.43
N GLN A 48 2.29 -10.58 -13.52
CA GLN A 48 2.40 -11.50 -12.38
C GLN A 48 3.25 -10.92 -11.25
N LEU A 49 4.41 -10.32 -11.58
CA LEU A 49 5.27 -9.67 -10.58
C LEU A 49 4.63 -8.38 -10.04
N THR A 50 3.89 -7.66 -10.88
CA THR A 50 3.09 -6.51 -10.45
C THR A 50 2.02 -6.93 -9.44
N ALA A 51 1.32 -8.04 -9.67
CA ALA A 51 0.32 -8.56 -8.73
C ALA A 51 0.96 -8.93 -7.37
N GLU A 52 2.14 -9.57 -7.39
CA GLU A 52 2.88 -9.91 -6.17
C GLU A 52 3.28 -8.69 -5.34
N ILE A 53 3.71 -7.60 -5.99
CA ILE A 53 4.06 -6.37 -5.26
C ILE A 53 2.81 -5.60 -4.80
N VAL A 54 1.72 -5.60 -5.56
CA VAL A 54 0.42 -5.07 -5.14
C VAL A 54 -0.09 -5.82 -3.90
N HIS A 55 0.10 -7.14 -3.82
CA HIS A 55 -0.21 -7.94 -2.64
C HIS A 55 0.55 -7.49 -1.39
N LYS A 56 1.81 -7.06 -1.53
CA LYS A 56 2.57 -6.52 -0.40
C LYS A 56 2.06 -5.13 -0.01
N LEU A 57 1.85 -4.27 -1.00
CA LEU A 57 1.36 -2.90 -0.80
C LEU A 57 -0.04 -2.88 -0.16
N LYS A 58 -0.96 -3.79 -0.53
CA LYS A 58 -2.31 -3.85 0.06
C LYS A 58 -2.29 -4.12 1.57
N HIS A 59 -1.33 -4.90 2.08
CA HIS A 59 -1.18 -5.11 3.52
C HIS A 59 -0.82 -3.80 4.24
N LYS A 60 0.06 -2.99 3.66
CA LYS A 60 0.39 -1.65 4.18
C LYS A 60 -0.81 -0.70 4.10
N ILE A 61 -1.56 -0.73 3.00
CA ILE A 61 -2.83 0.02 2.86
C ILE A 61 -3.80 -0.34 3.99
N SER A 62 -3.95 -1.64 4.31
CA SER A 62 -4.78 -2.10 5.43
C SER A 62 -4.24 -1.61 6.78
N ILE A 63 -2.92 -1.69 7.00
CA ILE A 63 -2.29 -1.25 8.24
C ILE A 63 -2.50 0.27 8.47
N LEU A 64 -2.50 1.06 7.40
CA LEU A 64 -2.76 2.50 7.43
C LEU A 64 -4.25 2.87 7.51
N GLY A 65 -5.13 1.88 7.75
CA GLY A 65 -6.55 2.10 7.98
C GLY A 65 -7.35 2.50 6.74
N LEU A 66 -6.82 2.28 5.53
CA LEU A 66 -7.43 2.66 4.26
C LEU A 66 -8.35 1.54 3.72
N LYS A 67 -9.52 1.34 4.34
CA LYS A 67 -10.41 0.20 4.06
C LYS A 67 -10.99 0.21 2.65
N LYS A 68 -11.32 1.38 2.10
CA LYS A 68 -11.84 1.47 0.73
C LYS A 68 -10.72 1.25 -0.28
N SER A 69 -9.58 1.85 -0.01
CA SER A 69 -8.37 1.71 -0.85
C SER A 69 -7.88 0.26 -0.88
N TYR A 70 -8.02 -0.47 0.23
CA TYR A 70 -7.71 -1.91 0.29
C TYR A 70 -8.54 -2.72 -0.72
N LYS A 71 -9.84 -2.42 -0.87
CA LYS A 71 -10.69 -3.10 -1.85
C LYS A 71 -10.25 -2.86 -3.28
N ILE A 72 -9.88 -1.62 -3.60
CA ILE A 72 -9.32 -1.24 -4.92
C ILE A 72 -8.03 -2.02 -5.17
N ALA A 73 -7.14 -2.11 -4.18
CA ALA A 73 -5.89 -2.86 -4.31
C ALA A 73 -6.12 -4.36 -4.54
N VAL A 74 -7.11 -4.97 -3.88
CA VAL A 74 -7.49 -6.38 -4.11
C VAL A 74 -8.03 -6.59 -5.52
N GLU A 75 -8.87 -5.68 -6.01
CA GLU A 75 -9.44 -5.78 -7.35
C GLU A 75 -8.36 -5.56 -8.43
N PHE A 76 -7.48 -4.58 -8.23
CA PHE A 76 -6.34 -4.34 -9.12
C PHE A 76 -5.35 -5.52 -9.15
N GLU A 77 -5.05 -6.14 -8.02
CA GLU A 77 -4.25 -7.37 -7.95
C GLU A 77 -4.87 -8.48 -8.81
N ASN A 78 -6.18 -8.71 -8.71
CA ASN A 78 -6.87 -9.72 -9.52
C ASN A 78 -6.86 -9.34 -11.02
N ASN A 79 -7.11 -8.07 -11.35
CA ASN A 79 -7.05 -7.60 -12.74
C ASN A 79 -5.68 -7.86 -13.36
N LEU A 80 -4.60 -7.65 -12.62
CA LEU A 80 -3.24 -7.94 -13.07
C LEU A 80 -3.03 -9.44 -13.34
N LEU A 81 -3.64 -10.34 -12.55
CA LEU A 81 -3.58 -11.78 -12.83
C LEU A 81 -4.31 -12.15 -14.14
N ASP A 82 -5.26 -11.33 -14.57
CA ASP A 82 -5.97 -11.42 -15.86
C ASP A 82 -5.32 -10.54 -16.95
N GLU A 83 -4.07 -10.09 -16.75
CA GLU A 83 -3.31 -9.21 -17.66
C GLU A 83 -4.00 -7.85 -17.96
N SER A 84 -4.85 -7.39 -17.06
CA SER A 84 -5.59 -6.12 -17.15
C SER A 84 -5.03 -5.08 -16.19
N THR A 85 -4.87 -3.85 -16.67
CA THR A 85 -4.47 -2.68 -15.85
C THR A 85 -5.66 -1.85 -15.38
N ALA A 86 -6.88 -2.38 -15.44
CA ALA A 86 -8.05 -1.71 -14.89
C ALA A 86 -7.84 -1.39 -13.40
N LEU A 87 -8.13 -0.14 -12.99
CA LEU A 87 -7.89 0.44 -11.68
C LEU A 87 -6.44 0.88 -11.36
N GLN A 88 -5.55 0.91 -12.35
CA GLN A 88 -4.17 1.38 -12.17
C GLN A 88 -4.12 2.83 -11.64
N GLU A 89 -4.88 3.76 -12.23
CA GLU A 89 -4.88 5.17 -11.83
C GLU A 89 -5.37 5.36 -10.38
N GLU A 90 -6.41 4.62 -10.00
CA GLU A 90 -6.93 4.60 -8.64
C GLU A 90 -5.92 4.02 -7.65
N PHE A 91 -5.23 2.94 -8.03
CA PHE A 91 -4.18 2.34 -7.22
C PHE A 91 -2.99 3.30 -7.03
N GLU A 92 -2.52 3.93 -8.11
CA GLU A 92 -1.42 4.89 -8.03
C GLU A 92 -1.77 6.14 -7.22
N SER A 93 -3.03 6.58 -7.29
CA SER A 93 -3.54 7.65 -6.43
C SER A 93 -3.48 7.27 -4.94
N ILE A 94 -3.76 6.01 -4.60
CA ILE A 94 -3.60 5.49 -3.22
C ILE A 94 -2.13 5.53 -2.80
N LEU A 95 -1.21 5.09 -3.66
CA LEU A 95 0.23 5.13 -3.36
C LEU A 95 0.73 6.56 -3.13
N LEU A 96 0.25 7.52 -3.93
CA LEU A 96 0.58 8.93 -3.77
C LEU A 96 0.08 9.48 -2.42
N ILE A 97 -1.14 9.14 -2.03
CA ILE A 97 -1.71 9.54 -0.73
C ILE A 97 -0.86 9.01 0.43
N ILE A 98 -0.45 7.74 0.39
CA ILE A 98 0.43 7.15 1.41
C ILE A 98 1.79 7.83 1.40
N THR A 99 2.37 8.08 0.22
CA THR A 99 3.66 8.78 0.06
C THR A 99 3.62 10.15 0.73
N ASN A 100 2.56 10.93 0.49
CA ASN A 100 2.39 12.26 1.06
C ASN A 100 2.24 12.21 2.58
N PHE A 101 1.47 11.25 3.09
CA PHE A 101 1.31 11.03 4.52
C PHE A 101 2.65 10.69 5.21
N LEU A 102 3.43 9.77 4.63
CA LEU A 102 4.73 9.36 5.17
C LEU A 102 5.79 10.49 5.11
N LYS A 103 5.66 11.44 4.18
CA LYS A 103 6.53 12.63 4.07
C LYS A 103 6.21 13.73 5.09
N GLN A 104 4.97 13.79 5.58
CA GLN A 104 4.54 14.79 6.58
C GLN A 104 4.91 14.40 8.02
N LEU A 105 5.49 13.22 8.21
CA LEU A 105 5.89 12.62 9.48
C LEU A 105 7.41 12.47 9.56
#